data_AF-A0A2V5NZZ3-F1
#
_entry.id   AF-A0A2V5NZZ3-F1
#
_cell.length_a   1.000
_cell.length_b   1.000
_cell.length_c   1.000
_cell.angle_alpha   90.00
_cell.angle_beta   90.00
_cell.angle_gamma   90.00
#
_symmetry.space_group_name_H-M   'P 1'
#
loop_
_entity.id
_entity.type
_entity.pdbx_description
1 polymer ?
#
loop_
_entity_poly.entity_id
_entity_poly.type
_entity_poly.pdbx_seq_one_letter_code
_entity_poly.pdbx_strand_id
1 'polypeptide(L)'
;MCSLEELLSLSDLLLAHAAAAEVDWVVMEIADGLLQKETAALLQCPAFTSRINFWLFATREPLGAVGGISLLRTWGIEPAAISGLLSMSPLGIREAEAATGIRCITAKDLQHGKLNKQLMETESAFAYPDSRTAIPAKAEVSTIA
;
A
#
# COMPACT_ATOMS: atom_id res chain seq x y z
N MET A 1 7.57 14.28 15.67
CA MET A 1 7.72 13.93 14.24
C MET A 1 8.46 12.61 14.24
N CYS A 2 7.91 11.54 13.64
CA CYS A 2 8.56 10.24 13.65
C CYS A 2 9.71 10.22 12.63
N SER A 3 10.80 9.56 12.98
CA SER A 3 11.90 9.24 12.08
C SER A 3 11.50 8.12 11.12
N LEU A 4 12.23 8.00 10.00
CA LEU A 4 12.03 6.89 9.06
C LEU A 4 12.28 5.53 9.73
N GLU A 5 13.25 5.45 10.65
CA GLU A 5 13.56 4.23 11.39
C GLU A 5 12.41 3.79 12.30
N GLU A 6 11.76 4.74 12.99
CA GLU A 6 10.56 4.47 13.79
C GLU A 6 9.40 3.97 12.93
N LEU A 7 9.20 4.56 11.74
CA LEU A 7 8.15 4.13 10.80
C LEU A 7 8.40 2.71 10.29
N LEU A 8 9.63 2.38 9.91
CA LEU A 8 10.01 1.03 9.48
C LEU A 8 9.85 0.01 10.61
N SER A 9 10.29 0.37 11.82
CA SER A 9 10.13 -0.49 13.00
C SER A 9 8.66 -0.74 13.32
N LEU A 10 7.81 0.28 13.20
CA LEU A 10 6.36 0.15 13.39
C LEU A 10 5.73 -0.72 12.30
N SER A 11 6.08 -0.52 11.02
CA SER A 11 5.56 -1.37 9.94
C SER A 11 5.94 -2.83 10.13
N ASP A 12 7.18 -3.08 10.57
CA ASP A 12 7.70 -4.43 10.80
C ASP A 12 6.97 -5.11 11.96
N LEU A 13 6.71 -4.36 13.04
CA LEU A 13 5.95 -4.85 14.18
C LEU A 13 4.52 -5.24 13.79
N LEU A 14 3.84 -4.41 13.00
CA LEU A 14 2.46 -4.68 12.55
C LEU A 14 2.41 -5.88 11.61
N LEU A 15 3.36 -5.98 10.66
CA LEU A 15 3.46 -7.13 9.76
C LEU A 15 3.79 -8.42 10.51
N ALA A 16 4.70 -8.38 11.50
CA ALA A 16 5.01 -9.53 12.34
C ALA A 16 3.80 -9.99 13.16
N HIS A 17 3.01 -9.06 13.69
CA HIS A 17 1.77 -9.39 14.40
C HIS A 17 0.76 -10.08 13.50
N ALA A 18 0.57 -9.57 12.27
CA ALA A 18 -0.31 -10.18 11.29
C ALA A 18 0.18 -11.58 10.86
N ALA A 19 1.49 -11.74 10.62
CA ALA A 19 2.09 -13.02 10.28
C ALA A 19 1.90 -14.07 11.39
N ALA A 20 2.02 -13.66 12.66
CA ALA A 20 1.78 -14.54 13.80
C ALA A 20 0.32 -15.00 13.93
N ALA A 21 -0.61 -14.28 13.31
CA ALA A 21 -2.03 -14.67 13.22
C ALA A 21 -2.33 -15.53 11.99
N GLU A 22 -1.31 -15.94 11.22
CA GLU A 22 -1.43 -16.79 10.02
C GLU A 22 -2.43 -16.26 8.98
N VAL A 23 -2.48 -14.93 8.81
CA VAL A 23 -3.35 -14.32 7.78
C VAL A 23 -2.74 -14.45 6.39
N ASP A 24 -3.58 -14.74 5.40
CA ASP A 24 -3.13 -14.85 4.00
C ASP A 24 -2.83 -13.47 3.37
N TRP A 25 -3.55 -12.42 3.80
CA TRP A 25 -3.46 -11.08 3.22
C TRP A 25 -3.46 -10.00 4.30
N VAL A 26 -2.62 -8.99 4.12
CA VAL A 26 -2.59 -7.77 4.94
C VAL A 26 -2.94 -6.57 4.07
N VAL A 27 -3.91 -5.78 4.52
CA VAL A 27 -4.22 -4.47 3.93
C VAL A 27 -3.63 -3.40 4.85
N MET A 28 -2.66 -2.64 4.34
CA MET A 28 -2.02 -1.55 5.06
C MET A 28 -2.47 -0.21 4.48
N GLU A 29 -3.10 0.62 5.30
CA GLU A 29 -3.46 1.99 4.95
C GLU A 29 -2.39 2.97 5.44
N ILE A 30 -1.99 3.90 4.56
CA ILE A 30 -1.11 5.02 4.90
C ILE A 30 -1.98 6.28 4.89
N ALA A 31 -2.21 6.86 6.08
CA ALA A 31 -3.30 7.81 6.30
C ALA A 31 -3.09 9.18 5.62
N ASP A 32 -1.88 9.74 5.72
CA ASP A 32 -1.60 11.06 5.18
C ASP A 32 -1.36 11.04 3.66
N GLY A 33 -1.37 12.22 3.04
CA GLY A 33 -1.15 12.35 1.61
C GLY A 33 0.30 12.12 1.19
N LEU A 34 0.50 11.86 -0.10
CA LEU A 34 1.83 11.60 -0.69
C LEU A 34 2.86 12.73 -0.42
N LEU A 35 2.42 13.98 -0.30
CA LEU A 35 3.31 15.12 -0.04
C LEU A 35 3.68 15.28 1.44
N GLN A 36 3.09 14.49 2.33
CA GLN A 36 3.43 14.47 3.73
C GLN A 36 4.83 13.84 3.89
N LYS A 37 5.71 14.48 4.67
CA LYS A 37 7.15 14.17 4.70
C LYS A 37 7.44 12.71 5.05
N GLU A 38 6.81 12.20 6.10
CA GLU A 38 6.96 10.82 6.57
C GLU A 38 6.45 9.80 5.55
N THR A 39 5.29 10.06 4.94
CA THR A 39 4.70 9.24 3.88
C THR A 39 5.62 9.21 2.66
N ALA A 40 6.09 10.36 2.20
CA ALA A 40 7.03 10.46 1.09
C ALA A 40 8.34 9.72 1.39
N ALA A 41 8.89 9.87 2.60
CA ALA A 41 10.12 9.19 3.00
C ALA A 41 9.96 7.66 3.05
N LEU A 42 8.82 7.19 3.56
CA LEU A 42 8.50 5.76 3.64
C LEU A 42 8.30 5.15 2.24
N LEU A 43 7.54 5.81 1.36
CA LEU A 43 7.27 5.33 0.00
C LEU A 43 8.49 5.39 -0.93
N GLN A 44 9.49 6.20 -0.61
CA GLN A 44 10.78 6.22 -1.31
C GLN A 44 11.81 5.27 -0.70
N CYS A 45 11.48 4.56 0.38
CA CYS A 45 12.38 3.62 1.04
C CYS A 45 12.25 2.20 0.47
N PRO A 46 13.27 1.66 -0.21
CA PRO A 46 13.20 0.30 -0.78
C PRO A 46 12.95 -0.80 0.26
N ALA A 47 13.42 -0.62 1.49
CA ALA A 47 13.22 -1.58 2.58
C ALA A 47 11.74 -1.72 2.96
N PHE A 48 10.93 -0.69 2.73
CA PHE A 48 9.49 -0.72 2.89
C PHE A 48 8.80 -1.20 1.61
N THR A 49 9.09 -0.57 0.46
CA THR A 49 8.35 -0.85 -0.78
C THR A 49 8.56 -2.26 -1.32
N SER A 50 9.73 -2.87 -1.08
CA SER A 50 9.99 -4.28 -1.44
C SER A 50 9.12 -5.28 -0.69
N ARG A 51 8.47 -4.88 0.41
CA ARG A 51 7.54 -5.72 1.19
C ARG A 51 6.10 -5.61 0.70
N ILE A 52 5.80 -4.66 -0.18
CA ILE A 52 4.45 -4.39 -0.66
C ILE A 52 4.27 -5.02 -2.03
N ASN A 53 3.35 -5.98 -2.11
CA ASN A 53 3.03 -6.67 -3.37
C ASN A 53 2.19 -5.81 -4.31
N PHE A 54 1.27 -5.03 -3.75
CA PHE A 54 0.26 -4.30 -4.50
C PHE A 54 -0.01 -2.93 -3.91
N TRP A 55 -0.17 -1.97 -4.81
CA TRP A 55 -0.51 -0.60 -4.47
C TRP A 55 -1.91 -0.26 -4.97
N LEU A 56 -2.76 0.24 -4.09
CA LEU A 56 -4.06 0.82 -4.41
C LEU A 56 -4.00 2.30 -4.08
N PHE A 57 -4.15 3.17 -5.08
CA PHE A 57 -4.11 4.61 -4.84
C PHE A 57 -5.52 5.17 -4.63
N ALA A 58 -5.82 5.70 -3.44
CA ALA A 58 -7.10 6.32 -3.14
C ALA A 58 -7.05 7.84 -3.35
N THR A 59 -7.99 8.38 -4.10
CA THR A 59 -8.10 9.83 -4.34
C THR A 59 -9.55 10.29 -4.44
N ARG A 60 -9.75 11.61 -4.40
CA ARG A 60 -11.08 12.23 -4.38
C ARG A 60 -11.58 12.66 -5.75
N GLU A 61 -10.68 12.94 -6.68
CA GLU A 61 -11.02 13.55 -7.97
C GLU A 61 -9.94 13.28 -9.04
N PRO A 62 -10.23 13.50 -10.34
CA PRO A 62 -9.37 13.08 -11.45
C PRO A 62 -7.99 13.73 -11.49
N LEU A 63 -7.87 15.03 -11.20
CA LEU A 63 -6.61 15.76 -11.20
C LEU A 63 -5.65 15.22 -10.14
N GLY A 64 -6.16 14.87 -8.97
CA GLY A 64 -5.42 14.23 -7.88
C GLY A 64 -5.03 12.80 -8.24
N ALA A 65 -5.83 12.10 -9.04
CA ALA A 65 -5.43 10.85 -9.69
C ALA A 65 -4.22 11.08 -10.61
N VAL A 66 -4.27 12.07 -11.50
CA VAL A 66 -3.17 12.40 -12.41
C VAL A 66 -1.89 12.77 -11.65
N GLY A 67 -1.98 13.69 -10.70
CA GLY A 67 -0.84 14.13 -9.91
C GLY A 67 -0.26 13.02 -9.04
N GLY A 68 -1.13 12.27 -8.34
CA GLY A 68 -0.72 11.18 -7.46
C GLY A 68 -0.07 10.02 -8.21
N ILE A 69 -0.66 9.57 -9.32
CA ILE A 69 -0.06 8.53 -10.16
C ILE A 69 1.26 8.99 -10.77
N SER A 70 1.33 10.23 -11.27
CA SER A 70 2.58 10.77 -11.81
C SER A 70 3.69 10.78 -10.76
N LEU A 71 3.38 11.21 -9.53
CA LEU A 71 4.33 11.24 -8.43
C LEU A 71 4.77 9.83 -8.00
N LEU A 72 3.83 8.90 -7.80
CA LEU A 72 4.13 7.51 -7.45
C LEU A 72 5.05 6.85 -8.49
N ARG A 73 4.81 7.11 -9.79
CA ARG A 73 5.68 6.64 -10.87
C ARG A 73 7.09 7.20 -10.77
N THR A 74 7.27 8.45 -10.35
CA THR A 74 8.62 9.00 -10.11
C THR A 74 9.36 8.28 -8.97
N TRP A 75 8.63 7.63 -8.06
CA TRP A 75 9.18 6.80 -6.98
C TRP A 75 9.27 5.32 -7.35
N GLY A 76 8.98 4.95 -8.60
CA GLY A 76 9.00 3.57 -9.07
C GLY A 76 7.81 2.73 -8.59
N ILE A 77 6.74 3.36 -8.09
CA ILE A 77 5.52 2.69 -7.67
C ILE A 77 4.48 2.79 -8.78
N GLU A 78 4.01 1.65 -9.27
CA GLU A 78 2.90 1.56 -10.22
C GLU A 78 1.66 0.96 -9.52
N PRO A 79 0.63 1.77 -9.21
CA PRO A 79 -0.60 1.25 -8.62
C PRO A 79 -1.34 0.28 -9.52
N ALA A 80 -1.83 -0.81 -8.94
CA ALA A 80 -2.65 -1.79 -9.64
C ALA A 80 -4.05 -1.23 -9.99
N ALA A 81 -4.53 -0.27 -9.19
CA ALA A 81 -5.80 0.40 -9.38
C ALA A 81 -5.85 1.76 -8.66
N ILE A 82 -6.83 2.58 -9.05
CA ILE A 82 -7.23 3.79 -8.33
C ILE A 82 -8.58 3.53 -7.64
N SER A 83 -8.79 4.05 -6.43
CA SER A 83 -10.08 4.04 -5.74
C SER A 83 -10.33 5.35 -4.98
N GLY A 84 -11.16 5.31 -3.94
CA GLY A 84 -11.56 6.47 -3.13
C GLY A 84 -12.82 7.15 -3.68
N LEU A 85 -13.09 8.38 -3.22
CA LEU A 85 -14.30 9.13 -3.58
C LEU A 85 -14.40 9.44 -5.08
N LEU A 86 -13.27 9.48 -5.79
CA LEU A 86 -13.24 9.55 -7.26
C LEU A 86 -14.14 8.48 -7.89
N SER A 87 -14.12 7.27 -7.33
CA SER A 87 -14.86 6.12 -7.86
C SER A 87 -16.38 6.21 -7.68
N MET A 88 -16.89 7.25 -7.01
CA MET A 88 -18.33 7.52 -6.90
C MET A 88 -18.91 8.30 -8.08
N SER A 89 -18.07 8.77 -9.01
CA SER A 89 -18.48 9.52 -10.21
C SER A 89 -18.14 8.75 -11.49
N PRO A 90 -19.13 8.33 -12.30
CA PRO A 90 -18.86 7.72 -13.60
C PRO A 90 -18.09 8.63 -14.57
N LEU A 91 -18.25 9.95 -14.45
CA LEU A 91 -17.43 10.90 -15.22
C LEU A 91 -15.99 10.94 -14.68
N GLY A 92 -15.82 11.06 -13.36
CA GLY A 92 -14.50 11.12 -12.74
C GLY A 92 -13.67 9.86 -13.01
N ILE A 93 -14.30 8.69 -12.96
CA ILE A 93 -13.67 7.42 -13.37
C ILE A 93 -13.12 7.53 -14.80
N ARG A 94 -13.95 7.93 -15.77
CA ARG A 94 -13.54 8.00 -17.18
C ARG A 94 -12.38 8.98 -17.39
N GLU A 95 -12.44 10.14 -16.75
CA GLU A 95 -11.38 11.15 -16.84
C GLU A 95 -10.06 10.66 -16.24
N ALA A 96 -10.11 10.05 -15.05
CA ALA A 96 -8.93 9.51 -14.38
C ALA A 96 -8.32 8.33 -15.15
N GLU A 97 -9.13 7.37 -15.61
CA GLU A 97 -8.65 6.23 -16.40
C GLU A 97 -8.00 6.69 -17.71
N ALA A 98 -8.64 7.63 -18.43
CA ALA A 98 -8.10 8.17 -19.68
C ALA A 98 -6.78 8.92 -19.48
N ALA A 99 -6.64 9.67 -18.39
CA ALA A 99 -5.46 10.48 -18.13
C ALA A 99 -4.29 9.71 -17.50
N THR A 100 -4.57 8.68 -16.69
CA THR A 100 -3.54 7.94 -15.93
C THR A 100 -3.16 6.60 -16.56
N GLY A 101 -4.06 6.01 -17.35
CA GLY A 101 -3.97 4.64 -17.83
C GLY A 101 -4.25 3.57 -16.75
N ILE A 102 -4.61 3.96 -15.53
CA ILE A 102 -4.89 3.04 -14.43
C ILE A 102 -6.40 2.88 -14.26
N ARG A 103 -6.86 1.64 -14.12
CA ARG A 103 -8.28 1.32 -13.88
C ARG A 103 -8.74 1.87 -12.53
N CYS A 104 -9.93 2.46 -12.50
CA CYS A 104 -10.62 2.81 -11.27
C CYS A 104 -11.49 1.65 -10.78
N ILE A 105 -11.47 1.42 -9.47
CA ILE A 105 -12.22 0.37 -8.78
C ILE A 105 -13.07 1.00 -7.69
N THR A 106 -14.37 0.70 -7.69
CA THR A 106 -15.30 1.24 -6.69
C THR A 106 -15.15 0.51 -5.35
N ALA A 107 -15.60 1.11 -4.26
CA ALA A 107 -15.69 0.41 -2.97
C ALA A 107 -16.52 -0.87 -3.07
N LYS A 108 -17.60 -0.84 -3.87
CA LYS A 108 -18.43 -2.02 -4.14
C LYS A 108 -17.65 -3.09 -4.88
N ASP A 109 -16.85 -2.72 -5.88
CA ASP A 109 -16.00 -3.69 -6.60
C ASP A 109 -14.97 -4.36 -5.67
N LEU A 110 -14.35 -3.61 -4.75
CA LEU A 110 -13.42 -4.15 -3.74
C LEU A 110 -14.13 -5.14 -2.82
N GLN A 111 -15.33 -4.81 -2.33
CA GLN A 111 -16.16 -5.70 -1.50
C GLN A 111 -16.53 -7.00 -2.22
N HIS A 112 -16.71 -6.96 -3.55
CA HIS A 112 -16.98 -8.15 -4.36
C HIS A 112 -15.70 -8.88 -4.81
N GLY A 113 -14.53 -8.49 -4.31
CA GLY A 113 -13.27 -9.18 -4.61
C GLY A 113 -12.79 -9.04 -6.05
N LYS A 114 -13.11 -7.93 -6.73
CA LYS A 114 -12.75 -7.72 -8.15
C LYS A 114 -11.25 -7.77 -8.43
N LEU A 115 -10.43 -7.47 -7.42
CA LEU A 115 -8.97 -7.56 -7.51
C LEU A 115 -8.43 -8.95 -7.16
N ASN A 116 -9.21 -9.84 -6.51
CA ASN A 116 -8.70 -11.10 -5.95
C ASN A 116 -7.99 -11.96 -6.98
N LYS A 117 -8.50 -12.04 -8.22
CA LYS A 117 -7.84 -12.80 -9.28
C LYS A 117 -6.42 -12.28 -9.55
N GLN A 118 -6.26 -10.96 -9.68
CA GLN A 118 -4.96 -10.34 -9.92
C GLN A 118 -4.02 -10.53 -8.71
N LEU A 119 -4.59 -10.44 -7.50
CA LEU A 119 -3.87 -10.65 -6.25
C LEU A 119 -3.26 -12.06 -6.18
N MET A 120 -4.10 -13.08 -6.40
CA MET A 120 -3.70 -14.50 -6.34
C MET A 120 -2.71 -14.89 -7.45
N GLU A 121 -2.84 -14.33 -8.66
CA GLU A 121 -1.92 -14.61 -9.76
C GLU A 121 -0.49 -14.10 -9.48
N THR A 122 -0.35 -13.01 -8.73
CA THR A 122 0.97 -12.42 -8.44
C THR A 122 1.62 -13.02 -7.20
N GLU A 123 0.83 -13.54 -6.24
CA GLU A 123 1.34 -14.27 -5.08
C GLU A 123 2.25 -15.43 -5.51
N SER A 124 1.87 -16.14 -6.57
CA SER A 124 2.66 -17.24 -7.15
C SER A 124 4.03 -16.80 -7.69
N ALA A 125 4.23 -15.50 -7.95
CA ALA A 125 5.47 -14.92 -8.47
C ALA A 125 6.32 -14.24 -7.38
N PHE A 126 5.74 -13.96 -6.21
CA PHE A 126 6.41 -13.27 -5.11
C PHE A 126 6.75 -14.26 -3.99
N ALA A 127 7.99 -14.73 -3.96
CA ALA A 127 8.48 -15.47 -2.80
C ALA A 127 8.73 -14.47 -1.66
N TYR A 128 7.77 -14.33 -0.75
CA TYR A 128 8.08 -13.78 0.57
C TYR A 128 9.14 -14.70 1.19
N PRO A 129 10.27 -14.18 1.73
CA PRO A 129 11.25 -15.03 2.39
C PRO A 129 10.52 -15.83 3.47
N ASP A 130 10.61 -17.16 3.34
CA ASP A 130 9.89 -18.17 4.11
C ASP A 130 9.63 -17.69 5.54
N SER A 131 8.37 -17.72 5.98
CA SER A 131 7.96 -17.43 7.37
C SER A 131 8.66 -18.34 8.39
N ARG A 132 9.41 -19.34 7.93
CA ARG A 132 10.34 -20.18 8.71
C ARG A 132 11.64 -19.50 9.13
N THR A 133 12.06 -18.40 8.48
CA THR A 133 13.11 -17.54 9.04
C THR A 133 12.44 -16.41 9.80
N ALA A 134 12.12 -16.73 11.05
CA ALA A 134 11.65 -15.79 12.06
C ALA A 134 12.34 -14.43 11.90
N ILE A 135 11.54 -13.37 11.75
CA ILE A 135 11.94 -12.05 12.25
C ILE A 135 12.32 -12.31 13.71
N PRO A 136 13.60 -12.15 14.12
CA PRO A 136 14.00 -12.53 15.47
C PRO A 136 13.20 -11.69 16.45
N ALA A 137 12.31 -12.36 17.20
CA ALA A 137 11.64 -11.79 18.34
C ALA A 137 12.69 -11.48 19.42
N LYS A 138 13.30 -10.30 19.35
CA LYS A 138 14.02 -9.69 20.46
C LYS A 138 13.53 -8.26 20.63
N ALA A 139 12.33 -8.13 21.18
CA ALA A 139 11.92 -6.95 21.90
C ALA A 139 12.06 -7.25 23.41
N GLU A 140 13.25 -7.08 23.97
CA GLU A 140 13.38 -6.85 25.41
C GLU A 140 12.97 -5.39 25.65
N VAL A 141 11.69 -5.16 25.94
CA VAL A 141 11.24 -3.89 26.49
C VAL A 141 11.52 -3.94 27.99
N SER A 142 12.66 -3.40 28.41
CA SER A 142 12.89 -3.11 29.82
C SER A 142 12.04 -1.90 30.20
N THR A 143 10.94 -2.13 30.91
CA THR A 143 10.20 -1.07 31.60
C THR A 143 11.14 -0.40 32.60
N ILE A 144 11.41 0.89 32.40
CA ILE A 144 11.92 1.77 33.46
C ILE A 144 10.74 2.65 33.89
N ALA A 145 10.56 2.72 35.20
CA ALA A 145 9.46 3.38 35.92
C ALA A 145 9.29 4.87 35.59
#